data_AF-A0A1R0WAH8-F1
#
_entry.id   AF-A0A1R0WAH8-F1
#
_cell.length_a   1.000
_cell.length_b   1.000
_cell.length_c   1.000
_cell.angle_alpha   90.00
_cell.angle_beta   90.00
_cell.angle_gamma   90.00
#
_symmetry.space_group_name_H-M   'P 1'
#
loop_
_entity.id
_entity.type
_entity.pdbx_description
1 polymer ?
#
loop_
_entity_poly.entity_id
_entity_poly.type
_entity_poly.pdbx_seq_one_letter_code
_entity_poly.pdbx_strand_id
1 'polypeptide(L)'
;MLNLFRNNHKRRARWIELYADIESLLHQMKEKYKHFKELNDEIHDKLGLLYTEHDFAPQAELHEIWKLSELTHDTGANRTPMRISSLIMCTAAVIGSILLLAPEATAQHIGAGLFDSAWAANFAGSAFGAEVSVGLTAGALTAGAVAAMAAAGIRAVQQMVLGNKLRRNIHHLNHIRAMKLLTLNRLDIIIRSMHYIKYQLDQMQDRGDAVTRATLQQMVVNFVEPAVTKANALQLSDAVLQLNQMDEARASWTQDDVVPTASPQPQRFFQIDQVPIQFLPSIPADLKALSLTSPDTFEPKEVYPVLRSNSYTYWPLSYADHRMGMAIVVFDSEGNLVKRWDKIGARYIVDITANPTNHAMIFRGESNHYFSMSWSELGAM
;
A
#
# COMPACT_ATOMS: atom_id res chain seq x y z
N MET A 1 -23.34 33.56 -17.45
CA MET A 1 -22.48 32.61 -16.71
C MET A 1 -22.14 31.47 -17.65
N LEU A 2 -20.85 31.29 -17.99
CA LEU A 2 -20.41 30.12 -18.76
C LEU A 2 -20.80 28.85 -17.99
N ASN A 3 -21.35 27.87 -18.69
CA ASN A 3 -21.78 26.60 -18.14
C ASN A 3 -20.53 25.76 -17.81
N LEU A 4 -19.86 26.09 -16.69
CA LEU A 4 -18.57 25.57 -16.23
C LEU A 4 -18.52 24.03 -16.07
N PHE A 5 -19.67 23.34 -16.19
CA PHE A 5 -19.81 21.91 -15.93
C PHE A 5 -20.63 21.16 -16.99
N ARG A 6 -20.45 21.49 -18.27
CA ARG A 6 -21.20 20.87 -19.41
C ARG A 6 -21.18 19.33 -19.42
N ASN A 7 -20.18 18.70 -18.79
CA ASN A 7 -19.96 17.25 -18.79
C ASN A 7 -20.28 16.52 -17.46
N ASN A 8 -20.98 17.14 -16.50
CA ASN A 8 -21.24 16.49 -15.21
C ASN A 8 -22.04 15.17 -15.33
N HIS A 9 -22.96 15.07 -16.29
CA HIS A 9 -23.69 13.82 -16.54
C HIS A 9 -22.75 12.70 -17.00
N LYS A 10 -21.78 13.01 -17.88
CA LYS A 10 -20.74 12.06 -18.32
C LYS A 10 -19.86 11.61 -17.16
N ARG A 11 -19.39 12.56 -16.33
CA ARG A 11 -18.57 12.24 -15.14
C ARG A 11 -19.31 11.35 -14.14
N ARG A 12 -20.62 11.56 -13.96
CA ARG A 12 -21.44 10.68 -13.11
C ARG A 12 -21.57 9.28 -13.71
N ALA A 13 -21.88 9.18 -15.00
CA ALA A 13 -21.93 7.89 -15.70
C ALA A 13 -20.59 7.17 -15.60
N ARG A 14 -19.49 7.91 -15.80
CA ARG A 14 -18.12 7.44 -15.68
C ARG A 14 -17.82 6.88 -14.30
N TRP A 15 -18.18 7.60 -13.24
CA TRP A 15 -18.01 7.13 -11.87
C TRP A 15 -18.72 5.80 -11.61
N ILE A 16 -19.97 5.65 -12.09
CA ILE A 16 -20.74 4.40 -11.97
C ILE A 16 -20.06 3.26 -12.72
N GLU A 17 -19.61 3.50 -13.96
CA GLU A 17 -18.91 2.50 -14.78
C GLU A 17 -17.58 2.05 -14.14
N LEU A 18 -16.78 2.99 -13.63
CA LEU A 18 -15.53 2.68 -12.95
C LEU A 18 -15.75 1.86 -11.69
N TYR A 19 -16.82 2.16 -10.95
CA TYR A 19 -17.21 1.39 -9.78
C TYR A 19 -17.62 -0.04 -10.16
N ALA A 20 -18.45 -0.20 -11.20
CA ALA A 20 -18.86 -1.50 -11.70
C ALA A 20 -17.66 -2.34 -12.21
N ASP A 21 -16.68 -1.71 -12.85
CA ASP A 21 -15.43 -2.39 -13.24
C ASP A 21 -14.66 -2.89 -12.01
N ILE A 22 -14.56 -2.09 -10.95
CA ILE A 22 -13.87 -2.49 -9.71
C ILE A 22 -14.58 -3.70 -9.10
N GLU A 23 -15.91 -3.70 -9.02
CA GLU A 23 -16.69 -4.84 -8.54
C GLU A 23 -16.46 -6.09 -9.41
N SER A 24 -16.46 -5.94 -10.74
CA SER A 24 -16.16 -7.03 -11.66
C SER A 24 -14.76 -7.60 -11.47
N LEU A 25 -13.74 -6.73 -11.35
CA LEU A 25 -12.35 -7.14 -11.09
C LEU A 25 -12.23 -7.84 -9.73
N LEU A 26 -12.91 -7.35 -8.70
CA LEU A 26 -12.96 -7.98 -7.38
C LEU A 26 -13.56 -9.38 -7.44
N HIS A 27 -14.66 -9.55 -8.17
CA HIS A 27 -15.26 -10.86 -8.37
C HIS A 27 -14.30 -11.81 -9.10
N GLN A 28 -13.67 -11.37 -10.19
CA GLN A 28 -12.67 -12.15 -10.93
C GLN A 28 -11.46 -12.54 -10.04
N MET A 29 -10.99 -11.63 -9.18
CA MET A 29 -9.93 -11.91 -8.21
C MET A 29 -10.35 -12.97 -7.18
N LYS A 30 -11.59 -12.91 -6.67
CA LYS A 30 -12.13 -13.93 -5.76
C LYS A 30 -12.15 -15.32 -6.43
N GLU A 31 -12.66 -15.41 -7.66
CA GLU A 31 -12.69 -16.67 -8.41
C GLU A 31 -11.29 -17.21 -8.72
N LYS A 32 -10.36 -16.34 -9.16
CA LYS A 32 -8.97 -16.73 -9.41
C LYS A 32 -8.26 -17.16 -8.14
N TYR A 33 -8.52 -16.52 -7.01
CA TYR A 33 -7.96 -16.93 -5.73
C TYR A 33 -8.46 -18.31 -5.28
N LYS A 34 -9.77 -18.55 -5.42
CA LYS A 34 -10.36 -19.88 -5.18
C LYS A 34 -9.67 -20.94 -6.04
N HIS A 35 -9.54 -20.67 -7.35
CA HIS A 35 -8.86 -21.57 -8.29
C HIS A 35 -7.37 -21.79 -7.96
N PHE A 36 -6.67 -20.74 -7.53
CA PHE A 36 -5.29 -20.85 -7.04
C PHE A 36 -5.20 -21.79 -5.84
N LYS A 37 -6.11 -21.66 -4.87
CA LYS A 37 -6.13 -22.51 -3.68
C LYS A 37 -6.38 -23.97 -4.03
N GLU A 38 -7.39 -24.23 -4.87
CA GLU A 38 -7.70 -25.59 -5.35
C GLU A 38 -6.49 -26.22 -6.04
N LEU A 39 -5.81 -25.49 -6.94
CA LEU A 39 -4.58 -25.97 -7.57
C LEU A 39 -3.44 -26.22 -6.58
N ASN A 40 -3.29 -25.36 -5.57
CA ASN A 40 -2.27 -25.51 -4.56
C ASN A 40 -2.49 -26.80 -3.76
N ASP A 41 -3.73 -27.04 -3.35
CA ASP A 41 -4.13 -28.23 -2.60
C ASP A 41 -3.91 -29.50 -3.46
N GLU A 42 -4.29 -29.49 -4.74
CA GLU A 42 -4.06 -30.61 -5.65
C GLU A 42 -2.57 -30.92 -5.88
N ILE A 43 -1.73 -29.88 -6.07
CA ILE A 43 -0.28 -30.05 -6.20
C ILE A 43 0.30 -30.61 -4.90
N HIS A 44 -0.18 -30.12 -3.75
CA HIS A 44 0.25 -30.58 -2.45
C HIS A 44 -0.03 -32.08 -2.24
N ASP A 45 -1.26 -32.51 -2.52
CA ASP A 45 -1.68 -33.91 -2.40
C ASP A 45 -0.82 -34.81 -3.29
N LYS A 46 -0.55 -34.38 -4.53
CA LYS A 46 0.31 -35.12 -5.47
C LYS A 46 1.73 -35.27 -4.96
N LEU A 47 2.33 -34.18 -4.48
CA LEU A 47 3.66 -34.24 -3.88
C LEU A 47 3.68 -35.16 -2.65
N GLY A 48 2.64 -35.10 -1.80
CA GLY A 48 2.52 -35.97 -0.62
C GLY A 48 2.49 -37.46 -0.95
N LEU A 49 1.72 -37.85 -1.98
CA LEU A 49 1.69 -39.24 -2.47
C LEU A 49 3.07 -39.68 -2.96
N LEU A 50 3.72 -38.85 -3.76
CA LEU A 50 5.04 -39.14 -4.33
C LEU A 50 6.14 -39.28 -3.27
N TYR A 51 6.08 -38.49 -2.19
CA TYR A 51 7.01 -38.63 -1.07
C TYR A 51 6.81 -39.95 -0.32
N THR A 52 5.56 -40.39 -0.17
CA THR A 52 5.22 -41.63 0.55
C THR A 52 5.64 -42.88 -0.22
N GLU A 53 5.51 -42.87 -1.56
CA GLU A 53 5.84 -44.03 -2.41
C GLU A 53 7.34 -44.30 -2.54
N HIS A 54 8.19 -43.30 -2.35
CA HIS A 54 9.63 -43.40 -2.62
C HIS A 54 10.52 -43.35 -1.37
N ASP A 55 9.96 -43.51 -0.17
CA ASP A 55 10.66 -43.50 1.12
C ASP A 55 11.58 -42.27 1.30
N PHE A 56 11.21 -41.16 0.66
CA PHE A 56 11.83 -39.87 0.93
C PHE A 56 11.25 -39.37 2.24
N ALA A 57 11.90 -39.70 3.36
CA ALA A 57 11.62 -39.06 4.63
C ALA A 57 11.63 -37.53 4.40
N PRO A 58 10.49 -36.83 4.54
CA PRO A 58 10.50 -35.38 4.41
C PRO A 58 11.44 -34.86 5.48
N GLN A 59 12.59 -34.31 5.08
CA GLN A 59 13.38 -33.52 6.00
C GLN A 59 12.44 -32.43 6.50
N ALA A 60 12.21 -32.38 7.82
CA ALA A 60 11.18 -31.57 8.46
C ALA A 60 11.12 -30.11 7.95
N GLU A 61 12.26 -29.59 7.47
CA GLU A 61 12.39 -28.27 6.84
C GLU A 61 11.51 -28.05 5.60
N LEU A 62 11.24 -29.08 4.78
CA LEU A 62 10.33 -28.96 3.62
C LEU A 62 8.86 -28.93 4.02
N HIS A 63 8.49 -29.41 5.21
CA HIS A 63 7.12 -29.30 5.70
C HIS A 63 6.87 -27.90 6.31
N GLU A 64 7.91 -27.26 6.84
CA GLU A 64 7.85 -25.92 7.42
C GLU A 64 7.76 -24.81 6.36
N ILE A 65 8.50 -24.89 5.24
CA ILE A 65 8.51 -23.87 4.17
C ILE A 65 7.11 -23.54 3.61
N TRP A 66 6.13 -24.42 3.79
CA TRP A 66 4.80 -24.33 3.19
C TRP A 66 3.67 -24.10 4.19
N LYS A 67 3.94 -24.12 5.51
CA LYS A 67 3.01 -23.64 6.55
C LYS A 67 3.10 -22.12 6.65
N LEU A 68 2.63 -21.46 5.59
CA LEU A 68 2.74 -20.01 5.42
C LEU A 68 1.98 -19.20 6.49
N SER A 69 1.00 -19.80 7.16
CA SER A 69 0.25 -19.13 8.24
C SER A 69 1.10 -18.83 9.48
N GLU A 70 2.23 -19.52 9.67
CA GLU A 70 3.03 -19.44 10.91
C GLU A 70 4.41 -18.77 10.71
N LEU A 71 4.85 -18.55 9.47
CA LEU A 71 6.22 -18.13 9.13
C LEU A 71 6.46 -16.61 9.04
N THR A 72 5.49 -15.77 9.40
CA THR A 72 5.60 -14.31 9.24
C THR A 72 6.44 -13.60 10.31
N HIS A 73 7.20 -14.32 11.14
CA HIS A 73 7.91 -13.73 12.28
C HIS A 73 9.42 -13.95 12.37
N ASP A 74 10.06 -14.63 11.40
CA ASP A 74 11.52 -14.82 11.47
C ASP A 74 12.24 -14.30 10.23
N THR A 75 12.98 -13.19 10.40
CA THR A 75 13.75 -12.52 9.34
C THR A 75 15.25 -12.82 9.43
N GLY A 76 15.67 -13.75 10.28
CA GLY A 76 17.07 -13.89 10.67
C GLY A 76 17.72 -15.25 10.40
N ALA A 77 17.74 -15.77 9.17
CA ALA A 77 18.69 -16.85 8.84
C ALA A 77 19.02 -16.96 7.35
N ASN A 78 20.32 -16.90 7.05
CA ASN A 78 20.91 -17.13 5.74
C ASN A 78 20.88 -18.63 5.42
N ARG A 79 19.80 -19.14 4.81
CA ARG A 79 19.73 -20.49 4.26
C ARG A 79 19.14 -20.47 2.84
N THR A 80 19.57 -21.44 2.03
CA THR A 80 19.17 -21.70 0.64
C THR A 80 17.80 -22.41 0.41
N PRO A 81 16.76 -22.39 1.29
CA PRO A 81 15.39 -22.80 0.91
C PRO A 81 14.55 -21.69 0.24
N MET A 82 15.14 -20.53 -0.08
CA MET A 82 14.42 -19.29 -0.46
C MET A 82 13.65 -19.26 -1.81
N ARG A 83 13.68 -20.29 -2.65
CA ARG A 83 13.15 -20.19 -4.03
C ARG A 83 11.71 -20.66 -4.21
N ILE A 84 11.19 -21.48 -3.31
CA ILE A 84 9.77 -21.87 -3.37
C ILE A 84 8.92 -20.98 -2.46
N SER A 85 9.48 -20.56 -1.31
CA SER A 85 8.89 -19.52 -0.49
C SER A 85 8.72 -18.19 -1.24
N SER A 86 9.49 -17.89 -2.30
CA SER A 86 9.26 -16.70 -3.13
C SER A 86 7.98 -16.76 -3.97
N LEU A 87 7.57 -17.95 -4.45
CA LEU A 87 6.27 -18.13 -5.10
C LEU A 87 5.15 -17.83 -4.09
N ILE A 88 5.28 -18.37 -2.88
CA ILE A 88 4.27 -18.22 -1.84
C ILE A 88 4.25 -16.81 -1.24
N MET A 89 5.39 -16.12 -1.17
CA MET A 89 5.50 -14.72 -0.73
C MET A 89 4.93 -13.75 -1.78
N CYS A 90 5.15 -14.00 -3.08
CA CYS A 90 4.46 -13.25 -4.14
C CYS A 90 2.95 -13.50 -4.08
N THR A 91 2.52 -14.74 -3.81
CA THR A 91 1.12 -15.05 -3.55
C THR A 91 0.61 -14.37 -2.28
N ALA A 92 1.37 -14.32 -1.18
CA ALA A 92 0.98 -13.64 0.06
C ALA A 92 0.84 -12.12 -0.13
N ALA A 93 1.69 -11.50 -0.96
CA ALA A 93 1.55 -10.09 -1.33
C ALA A 93 0.31 -9.85 -2.22
N VAL A 94 0.00 -10.78 -3.12
CA VAL A 94 -1.22 -10.76 -3.96
C VAL A 94 -2.47 -11.02 -3.10
N ILE A 95 -2.43 -11.95 -2.15
CA ILE A 95 -3.47 -12.26 -1.18
C ILE A 95 -3.68 -11.06 -0.26
N GLY A 96 -2.61 -10.51 0.31
CA GLY A 96 -2.63 -9.29 1.11
C GLY A 96 -3.33 -8.14 0.39
N SER A 97 -3.06 -7.96 -0.91
CA SER A 97 -3.71 -6.93 -1.74
C SER A 97 -5.15 -7.28 -2.21
N ILE A 98 -5.50 -8.55 -2.32
CA ILE A 98 -6.90 -9.01 -2.52
C ILE A 98 -7.73 -8.71 -1.28
N LEU A 99 -7.23 -9.12 -0.11
CA LEU A 99 -7.85 -8.91 1.21
C LEU A 99 -8.04 -7.42 1.48
N LEU A 100 -7.01 -6.62 1.24
CA LEU A 100 -7.00 -5.18 1.48
C LEU A 100 -8.15 -4.38 0.88
N LEU A 101 -8.67 -4.89 -0.22
CA LEU A 101 -9.51 -4.14 -1.13
C LEU A 101 -10.82 -4.89 -1.40
N ALA A 102 -11.04 -6.03 -0.76
CA ALA A 102 -12.29 -6.77 -0.70
C ALA A 102 -12.69 -6.89 0.78
N PRO A 103 -13.38 -5.88 1.36
CA PRO A 103 -13.76 -5.87 2.78
C PRO A 103 -14.49 -7.15 3.23
N GLU A 104 -15.29 -7.73 2.34
CA GLU A 104 -16.00 -9.00 2.56
C GLU A 104 -15.08 -10.22 2.60
N ALA A 105 -14.02 -10.25 1.78
CA ALA A 105 -13.04 -11.33 1.81
C ALA A 105 -12.21 -11.24 3.10
N THR A 106 -11.80 -10.03 3.51
CA THR A 106 -11.13 -9.81 4.80
C THR A 106 -11.99 -10.24 5.98
N ALA A 107 -13.30 -9.92 5.97
CA ALA A 107 -14.22 -10.40 7.00
C ALA A 107 -14.34 -11.94 7.03
N GLN A 108 -14.39 -12.59 5.86
CA GLN A 108 -14.39 -14.06 5.77
C GLN A 108 -13.08 -14.68 6.25
N HIS A 109 -11.93 -14.05 6.01
CA HIS A 109 -10.62 -14.55 6.41
C HIS A 109 -10.31 -14.32 7.90
N ILE A 110 -10.80 -13.23 8.49
CA ILE A 110 -10.82 -13.04 9.96
C ILE A 110 -11.73 -14.10 10.61
N GLY A 111 -12.90 -14.36 10.03
CA GLY A 111 -13.80 -15.43 10.48
C GLY A 111 -13.23 -16.84 10.34
N ALA A 112 -12.32 -17.05 9.38
CA ALA A 112 -11.61 -18.31 9.17
C ALA A 112 -10.31 -18.45 10.00
N GLY A 113 -9.97 -17.46 10.82
CA GLY A 113 -8.77 -17.49 11.69
C GLY A 113 -7.43 -17.32 10.96
N LEU A 114 -7.46 -16.84 9.70
CA LEU A 114 -6.24 -16.67 8.89
C LEU A 114 -5.45 -15.39 9.22
N PHE A 115 -6.08 -14.40 9.87
CA PHE A 115 -5.45 -13.16 10.33
C PHE A 115 -6.02 -12.72 11.66
N ASP A 116 -5.19 -12.10 12.50
CA ASP A 116 -5.68 -11.39 13.68
C ASP A 116 -6.21 -10.00 13.30
N SER A 117 -7.07 -9.43 14.17
CA SER A 117 -7.69 -8.12 13.97
C SER A 117 -6.72 -6.95 14.10
N ALA A 118 -5.56 -7.12 14.74
CA ALA A 118 -4.54 -6.09 14.91
C ALA A 118 -3.71 -5.88 13.63
N TRP A 119 -3.44 -6.96 12.88
CA TRP A 119 -2.81 -6.90 11.56
C TRP A 119 -3.64 -6.09 10.56
N ALA A 120 -4.96 -6.34 10.53
CA ALA A 120 -5.90 -5.62 9.67
C ALA A 120 -5.96 -4.11 10.01
N ALA A 121 -5.90 -3.74 11.29
CA ALA A 121 -5.93 -2.35 11.75
C ALA A 121 -4.65 -1.59 11.41
N ASN A 122 -3.47 -2.19 11.65
CA ASN A 122 -2.18 -1.57 11.35
C ASN A 122 -1.95 -1.38 9.85
N PHE A 123 -2.46 -2.30 9.02
CA PHE A 123 -2.32 -2.20 7.57
C PHE A 123 -3.37 -1.26 6.93
N ALA A 124 -4.61 -1.23 7.42
CA ALA A 124 -5.61 -0.27 6.93
C ALA A 124 -5.17 1.19 7.13
N GLY A 125 -4.46 1.48 8.23
CA GLY A 125 -3.86 2.79 8.49
C GLY A 125 -2.74 3.14 7.51
N SER A 126 -1.94 2.17 7.05
CA SER A 126 -0.81 2.40 6.14
C SER A 126 -1.21 2.47 4.67
N ALA A 127 -2.25 1.75 4.25
CA ALA A 127 -2.69 1.69 2.86
C ALA A 127 -3.65 2.81 2.43
N PHE A 128 -4.47 3.32 3.37
CA PHE A 128 -5.47 4.34 3.08
C PHE A 128 -5.23 5.66 3.85
N GLY A 129 -4.24 5.71 4.74
CA GLY A 129 -3.96 6.85 5.61
C GLY A 129 -4.85 6.88 6.86
N ALA A 130 -4.32 7.41 7.96
CA ALA A 130 -4.97 7.44 9.27
C ALA A 130 -6.32 8.20 9.28
N GLU A 131 -6.52 9.15 8.36
CA GLU A 131 -7.79 9.90 8.25
C GLU A 131 -8.94 9.06 7.67
N VAL A 132 -8.63 8.06 6.84
CA VAL A 132 -9.62 7.11 6.32
C VAL A 132 -9.86 5.98 7.33
N SER A 133 -8.86 5.61 8.14
CA SER A 133 -9.00 4.58 9.16
C SER A 133 -9.95 4.99 10.28
N VAL A 134 -9.98 6.25 10.71
CA VAL A 134 -10.96 6.74 11.72
C VAL A 134 -12.39 6.71 11.17
N GLY A 135 -12.57 6.85 9.85
CA GLY A 135 -13.86 6.63 9.17
C GLY A 135 -14.21 5.17 8.90
N LEU A 136 -13.21 4.28 8.77
CA LEU A 136 -13.37 2.85 8.51
C LEU A 136 -13.52 2.00 9.79
N THR A 137 -12.89 2.39 10.90
CA THR A 137 -12.97 1.69 12.20
C THR A 137 -14.22 2.08 12.99
N ALA A 138 -14.81 3.25 12.71
CA ALA A 138 -16.13 3.63 13.18
C ALA A 138 -17.25 3.05 12.27
N GLY A 139 -17.30 1.72 12.17
CA GLY A 139 -18.55 0.97 11.95
C GLY A 139 -19.37 1.10 10.66
N ALA A 140 -18.99 1.84 9.61
CA ALA A 140 -19.90 2.00 8.46
C ALA A 140 -19.24 2.34 7.11
N LEU A 141 -18.36 1.48 6.60
CA LEU A 141 -18.02 1.42 5.17
C LEU A 141 -18.06 -0.02 4.63
N THR A 142 -19.07 -0.77 5.08
CA THR A 142 -19.70 -1.79 4.22
C THR A 142 -20.39 -1.08 3.05
N ALA A 143 -20.86 -1.79 2.03
CA ALA A 143 -21.55 -1.27 0.83
C ALA A 143 -22.52 -0.08 1.07
N GLY A 144 -23.02 0.10 2.30
CA GLY A 144 -23.78 1.22 2.80
C GLY A 144 -23.17 2.63 2.67
N ALA A 145 -21.86 2.87 2.75
CA ALA A 145 -21.34 4.26 2.65
C ALA A 145 -20.97 4.71 1.23
N VAL A 146 -20.75 3.78 0.30
CA VAL A 146 -20.78 4.10 -1.14
C VAL A 146 -22.22 4.31 -1.60
N ALA A 147 -23.17 3.52 -1.10
CA ALA A 147 -24.61 3.76 -1.27
C ALA A 147 -25.07 5.06 -0.60
N ALA A 148 -24.52 5.43 0.56
CA ALA A 148 -24.82 6.69 1.24
C ALA A 148 -24.16 7.89 0.55
N MET A 149 -22.98 7.76 -0.05
CA MET A 149 -22.43 8.80 -0.93
C MET A 149 -23.23 8.95 -2.23
N ALA A 150 -23.76 7.85 -2.77
CA ALA A 150 -24.68 7.87 -3.90
C ALA A 150 -26.06 8.47 -3.52
N ALA A 151 -26.57 8.20 -2.31
CA ALA A 151 -27.87 8.70 -1.83
C ALA A 151 -27.81 10.14 -1.29
N ALA A 152 -26.75 10.50 -0.55
CA ALA A 152 -26.52 11.84 -0.02
C ALA A 152 -26.02 12.80 -1.12
N GLY A 153 -25.27 12.31 -2.11
CA GLY A 153 -24.86 13.10 -3.29
C GLY A 153 -26.02 13.52 -4.19
N ILE A 154 -27.20 12.89 -4.06
CA ILE A 154 -28.41 13.24 -4.84
C ILE A 154 -29.19 14.39 -4.21
N ARG A 155 -29.00 14.71 -2.92
CA ARG A 155 -29.75 15.80 -2.26
C ARG A 155 -28.80 16.74 -1.51
N ALA A 156 -28.59 17.90 -2.13
CA ALA A 156 -27.95 19.10 -1.60
C ALA A 156 -26.42 19.02 -1.44
N VAL A 157 -25.70 19.76 -2.29
CA VAL A 157 -24.61 20.71 -1.97
C VAL A 157 -23.95 21.16 -3.28
N GLN A 158 -24.20 22.42 -3.65
CA GLN A 158 -23.40 23.32 -4.52
C GLN A 158 -22.53 22.73 -5.65
N GLN A 159 -22.93 23.02 -6.89
CA GLN A 159 -22.37 22.49 -8.14
C GLN A 159 -20.88 22.76 -8.40
N MET A 160 -20.24 23.75 -7.76
CA MET A 160 -18.80 24.02 -7.96
C MET A 160 -17.89 23.10 -7.14
N VAL A 161 -18.28 22.76 -5.90
CA VAL A 161 -17.50 21.86 -5.03
C VAL A 161 -17.59 20.40 -5.51
N LEU A 162 -18.70 20.03 -6.17
CA LEU A 162 -18.92 18.71 -6.76
C LEU A 162 -18.00 18.41 -7.95
N GLY A 163 -17.71 19.37 -8.82
CA GLY A 163 -16.91 19.12 -10.03
C GLY A 163 -15.48 18.67 -9.70
N ASN A 164 -14.79 19.42 -8.85
CA ASN A 164 -13.41 19.10 -8.45
C ASN A 164 -13.33 17.86 -7.55
N LYS A 165 -14.34 17.60 -6.70
CA LYS A 165 -14.42 16.36 -5.92
C LYS A 165 -14.66 15.15 -6.83
N LEU A 166 -15.60 15.23 -7.77
CA LEU A 166 -15.92 14.13 -8.68
C LEU A 166 -14.73 13.78 -9.58
N ARG A 167 -14.03 14.79 -10.11
CA ARG A 167 -12.80 14.56 -10.89
C ARG A 167 -11.73 13.84 -10.07
N ARG A 168 -11.45 14.30 -8.84
CA ARG A 168 -10.51 13.64 -7.93
C ARG A 168 -10.93 12.20 -7.63
N ASN A 169 -12.21 11.97 -7.36
CA ASN A 169 -12.74 10.64 -7.10
C ASN A 169 -12.59 9.72 -8.31
N ILE A 170 -12.85 10.21 -9.53
CA ILE A 170 -12.64 9.44 -10.77
C ILE A 170 -11.16 9.04 -10.93
N HIS A 171 -10.21 9.97 -10.72
CA HIS A 171 -8.78 9.63 -10.76
C HIS A 171 -8.41 8.60 -9.70
N HIS A 172 -8.96 8.71 -8.49
CA HIS A 172 -8.72 7.74 -7.42
C HIS A 172 -9.30 6.35 -7.77
N LEU A 173 -10.52 6.28 -8.30
CA LEU A 173 -11.11 5.02 -8.76
C LEU A 173 -10.31 4.40 -9.92
N ASN A 174 -9.82 5.20 -10.85
CA ASN A 174 -8.93 4.72 -11.91
C ASN A 174 -7.67 4.09 -11.35
N HIS A 175 -7.04 4.71 -10.35
CA HIS A 175 -5.87 4.16 -9.69
C HIS A 175 -6.18 2.83 -8.97
N ILE A 176 -7.27 2.77 -8.20
CA ILE A 176 -7.73 1.52 -7.56
C ILE A 176 -7.94 0.43 -8.61
N ARG A 177 -8.70 0.73 -9.67
CA ARG A 177 -9.00 -0.22 -10.75
C ARG A 177 -7.73 -0.71 -11.44
N ALA A 178 -6.74 0.16 -11.68
CA ALA A 178 -5.46 -0.21 -12.26
C ALA A 178 -4.65 -1.13 -11.35
N MET A 179 -4.59 -0.83 -10.04
CA MET A 179 -3.98 -1.71 -9.06
C MET A 179 -4.66 -3.08 -9.03
N LYS A 180 -5.99 -3.12 -9.13
CA LYS A 180 -6.76 -4.38 -9.19
C LYS A 180 -6.44 -5.21 -10.42
N LEU A 181 -6.45 -4.58 -11.59
CA LEU A 181 -6.12 -5.27 -12.83
C LEU A 181 -4.67 -5.77 -12.84
N LEU A 182 -3.72 -4.98 -12.32
CA LEU A 182 -2.33 -5.42 -12.14
C LEU A 182 -2.25 -6.68 -11.28
N THR A 183 -2.91 -6.69 -10.11
CA THR A 183 -2.95 -7.86 -9.22
C THR A 183 -3.58 -9.07 -9.91
N LEU A 184 -4.70 -8.88 -10.62
CA LEU A 184 -5.37 -9.94 -11.37
C LEU A 184 -4.47 -10.54 -12.46
N ASN A 185 -3.77 -9.69 -13.24
CA ASN A 185 -2.85 -10.11 -14.29
C ASN A 185 -1.66 -10.90 -13.71
N ARG A 186 -1.11 -10.47 -12.56
CA ARG A 186 -0.05 -11.19 -11.86
C ARG A 186 -0.53 -12.56 -11.37
N LEU A 187 -1.71 -12.62 -10.75
CA LEU A 187 -2.30 -13.86 -10.27
C LEU A 187 -2.53 -14.86 -11.42
N ASP A 188 -2.99 -14.38 -12.57
CA ASP A 188 -3.21 -15.24 -13.73
C ASP A 188 -1.92 -15.88 -14.26
N ILE A 189 -0.80 -15.15 -14.26
CA ILE A 189 0.53 -15.69 -14.63
C ILE A 189 0.93 -16.82 -13.67
N ILE A 190 0.75 -16.62 -12.36
CA ILE A 190 1.09 -17.60 -11.33
C ILE A 190 0.22 -18.85 -11.45
N ILE A 191 -1.10 -18.70 -11.59
CA ILE A 191 -2.04 -19.81 -11.78
C ILE A 191 -1.66 -20.66 -13.00
N ARG A 192 -1.29 -20.02 -14.12
CA ARG A 192 -0.82 -20.76 -15.31
C ARG A 192 0.43 -21.57 -15.02
N SER A 193 1.39 -21.03 -14.27
CA SER A 193 2.59 -21.78 -13.85
C SER A 193 2.22 -23.00 -13.00
N MET A 194 1.26 -22.85 -12.09
CA MET A 194 0.80 -23.97 -11.25
C MET A 194 0.12 -25.06 -12.08
N HIS A 195 -0.72 -24.70 -13.04
CA HIS A 195 -1.27 -25.66 -14.00
C HIS A 195 -0.18 -26.46 -14.72
N TYR A 196 0.92 -25.82 -15.14
CA TYR A 196 2.04 -26.52 -15.77
C TYR A 196 2.73 -27.49 -14.79
N ILE A 197 2.94 -27.09 -13.53
CA ILE A 197 3.51 -27.97 -12.51
C ILE A 197 2.62 -29.18 -12.29
N LYS A 198 1.32 -28.95 -12.04
CA LYS A 198 0.32 -30.02 -11.89
C LYS A 198 0.36 -30.96 -13.09
N TYR A 199 0.32 -30.42 -14.31
CA TYR A 199 0.40 -31.22 -15.53
C TYR A 199 1.67 -32.08 -15.59
N GLN A 200 2.84 -31.54 -15.24
CA GLN A 200 4.07 -32.33 -15.20
C GLN A 200 4.04 -33.43 -14.15
N LEU A 201 3.49 -33.15 -12.97
CA LEU A 201 3.31 -34.16 -11.92
C LEU A 201 2.33 -35.26 -12.37
N ASP A 202 1.22 -34.89 -13.02
CA ASP A 202 0.27 -35.84 -13.62
C ASP A 202 0.98 -36.77 -14.62
N GLN A 203 1.76 -36.19 -15.55
CA GLN A 203 2.48 -36.98 -16.54
C GLN A 203 3.54 -37.91 -15.93
N MET A 204 4.22 -37.49 -14.88
CA MET A 204 5.19 -38.34 -14.18
C MET A 204 4.49 -39.50 -13.46
N GLN A 205 3.38 -39.21 -12.78
CA GLN A 205 2.56 -40.23 -12.12
C GLN A 205 2.04 -41.26 -13.12
N ASP A 206 1.51 -40.81 -14.27
CA ASP A 206 0.98 -41.70 -15.33
C ASP A 206 2.06 -42.60 -15.93
N ARG A 207 3.32 -42.14 -15.99
CA ARG A 207 4.45 -42.93 -16.47
C ARG A 207 5.10 -43.81 -15.40
N GLY A 208 4.75 -43.63 -14.13
CA GLY A 208 5.46 -44.24 -13.01
C GLY A 208 6.89 -43.72 -12.82
N ASP A 209 7.16 -42.49 -13.28
CA ASP A 209 8.46 -41.85 -13.11
C ASP A 209 8.62 -41.38 -11.66
N ALA A 210 9.78 -41.66 -11.06
CA ALA A 210 10.07 -41.17 -9.73
C ALA A 210 10.20 -39.64 -9.72
N VAL A 211 9.45 -38.97 -8.84
CA VAL A 211 9.59 -37.52 -8.61
C VAL A 211 10.76 -37.29 -7.67
N THR A 212 11.92 -37.02 -8.27
CA THR A 212 13.14 -36.72 -7.52
C THR A 212 13.24 -35.24 -7.15
N ARG A 213 14.10 -34.93 -6.17
CA ARG A 213 14.47 -33.54 -5.85
C ARG A 213 14.98 -32.78 -7.07
N ALA A 214 15.78 -33.43 -7.93
CA ALA A 214 16.31 -32.81 -9.14
C ALA A 214 15.17 -32.44 -10.11
N THR A 215 14.16 -33.30 -10.25
CA THR A 215 13.00 -33.01 -11.09
C THR A 215 12.17 -31.85 -10.56
N LEU A 216 11.91 -31.79 -9.24
CA LEU A 216 11.21 -30.66 -8.62
C LEU A 216 11.98 -29.36 -8.77
N GLN A 217 13.30 -29.38 -8.57
CA GLN A 217 14.15 -28.22 -8.79
C GLN A 217 14.08 -27.74 -10.25
N GLN A 218 14.08 -28.67 -11.19
CA GLN A 218 13.93 -28.32 -12.61
C GLN A 218 12.56 -27.72 -12.91
N MET A 219 11.47 -28.20 -12.29
CA MET A 219 10.15 -27.58 -12.43
C MET A 219 10.12 -26.15 -11.89
N VAL A 220 10.77 -25.88 -10.75
CA VAL A 220 10.88 -24.54 -10.19
C VAL A 220 11.63 -23.61 -11.15
N VAL A 221 12.80 -24.03 -11.64
CA VAL A 221 13.61 -23.23 -12.57
C VAL A 221 12.90 -23.01 -13.91
N ASN A 222 12.20 -24.02 -14.43
CA ASN A 222 11.57 -23.94 -15.75
C ASN A 222 10.23 -23.21 -15.76
N PHE A 223 9.46 -23.28 -14.67
CA PHE A 223 8.07 -22.80 -14.66
C PHE A 223 7.86 -21.69 -13.64
N VAL A 224 8.29 -21.88 -12.39
CA VAL A 224 8.04 -20.93 -11.29
C VAL A 224 8.85 -19.66 -11.45
N GLU A 225 10.17 -19.77 -11.59
CA GLU A 225 11.05 -18.59 -11.65
C GLU A 225 10.71 -17.66 -12.84
N PRO A 226 10.46 -18.17 -14.06
CA PRO A 226 10.04 -17.32 -15.18
C PRO A 226 8.67 -16.69 -14.95
N ALA A 227 7.72 -17.40 -14.35
CA ALA A 227 6.39 -16.87 -14.05
C ALA A 227 6.45 -15.75 -13.01
N VAL A 228 7.21 -15.93 -11.93
CA VAL A 228 7.43 -14.90 -10.91
C VAL A 228 8.13 -13.68 -11.51
N THR A 229 9.19 -13.90 -12.30
CA THR A 229 9.90 -12.83 -13.00
C THR A 229 8.95 -12.04 -13.91
N LYS A 230 8.13 -12.74 -14.70
CA LYS A 230 7.14 -12.13 -15.60
C LYS A 230 6.05 -11.37 -14.84
N ALA A 231 5.54 -11.91 -13.73
CA ALA A 231 4.55 -11.25 -12.91
C ALA A 231 5.12 -9.97 -12.26
N ASN A 232 6.36 -10.02 -11.76
CA ASN A 232 7.04 -8.87 -11.16
C ASN A 232 7.43 -7.81 -12.20
N ALA A 233 7.66 -8.21 -13.45
CA ALA A 233 7.93 -7.28 -14.54
C ALA A 233 6.70 -6.43 -14.90
N LEU A 234 5.47 -6.92 -14.66
CA LEU A 234 4.26 -6.12 -14.88
C LEU A 234 4.25 -4.89 -13.97
N GLN A 235 4.05 -3.73 -14.58
CA GLN A 235 3.98 -2.44 -13.92
C GLN A 235 2.55 -1.91 -13.85
N LEU A 236 2.31 -0.96 -12.96
CA LEU A 236 1.03 -0.25 -12.89
C LEU A 236 0.70 0.45 -14.22
N SER A 237 1.71 0.95 -14.94
CA SER A 237 1.54 1.58 -16.25
C SER A 237 0.94 0.63 -17.29
N ASP A 238 1.24 -0.66 -17.23
CA ASP A 238 0.69 -1.65 -18.16
C ASP A 238 -0.82 -1.82 -17.94
N ALA A 239 -1.23 -1.90 -16.66
CA ALA A 239 -2.63 -1.97 -16.28
C ALA A 239 -3.39 -0.66 -16.62
N VAL A 240 -2.77 0.50 -16.40
CA VAL A 240 -3.34 1.80 -16.80
C VAL A 240 -3.53 1.87 -18.31
N LEU A 241 -2.54 1.43 -19.10
CA LEU A 241 -2.64 1.41 -20.55
C LEU A 241 -3.79 0.52 -21.03
N GLN A 242 -3.91 -0.68 -20.47
CA GLN A 242 -4.99 -1.61 -20.79
C GLN A 242 -6.36 -1.01 -20.45
N LEU A 243 -6.51 -0.38 -19.29
CA LEU A 243 -7.75 0.27 -18.89
C LEU A 243 -8.09 1.49 -19.75
N ASN A 244 -7.09 2.31 -20.10
CA ASN A 244 -7.30 3.46 -20.99
C ASN A 244 -7.84 3.02 -22.35
N GLN A 245 -7.31 1.93 -22.93
CA GLN A 245 -7.84 1.35 -24.17
C GLN A 245 -9.31 0.91 -24.03
N MET A 246 -9.68 0.32 -22.88
CA MET A 246 -11.07 -0.06 -22.60
C MET A 246 -11.99 1.15 -22.39
N ASP A 247 -11.43 2.26 -21.91
CA ASP A 247 -12.17 3.45 -21.54
C ASP A 247 -12.42 4.39 -22.70
N GLU A 248 -11.46 4.54 -23.61
CA GLU A 248 -11.58 5.36 -24.81
C GLU A 248 -12.76 4.92 -25.70
N ALA A 249 -13.16 3.64 -25.60
CA ALA A 249 -14.32 3.09 -26.27
C ALA A 249 -15.67 3.44 -25.59
N ARG A 250 -15.68 4.01 -24.38
CA ARG A 250 -16.90 4.26 -23.59
C ARG A 250 -17.48 5.64 -23.85
N ALA A 251 -18.81 5.71 -23.95
CA ALA A 251 -19.52 6.97 -24.17
C ALA A 251 -19.40 7.98 -23.01
N SER A 252 -19.13 7.49 -21.79
CA SER A 252 -18.92 8.29 -20.59
C SER A 252 -17.55 8.98 -20.53
N TRP A 253 -16.60 8.54 -21.37
CA TRP A 253 -15.23 9.05 -21.37
C TRP A 253 -15.17 10.50 -21.83
N THR A 254 -14.27 11.25 -21.21
CA THR A 254 -13.98 12.65 -21.49
C THR A 254 -12.47 12.88 -21.48
N GLN A 255 -12.00 13.95 -22.12
CA GLN A 255 -10.57 14.33 -22.09
C GLN A 255 -10.06 14.61 -20.66
N ASP A 256 -10.94 14.89 -19.70
CA ASP A 256 -10.57 15.05 -18.29
C ASP A 256 -10.19 13.73 -17.62
N ASP A 257 -10.57 12.59 -18.22
CA ASP A 257 -10.36 11.23 -17.69
C ASP A 257 -9.01 10.64 -18.10
N VAL A 258 -8.22 11.36 -18.92
CA VAL A 258 -6.84 10.97 -19.26
C VAL A 258 -6.06 10.83 -17.96
N VAL A 259 -5.78 9.59 -17.56
CA VAL A 259 -4.92 9.29 -16.42
C VAL A 259 -3.51 9.72 -16.83
N PRO A 260 -2.85 10.62 -16.08
CA PRO A 260 -1.46 10.95 -16.35
C PRO A 260 -0.65 9.66 -16.41
N THR A 261 0.02 9.42 -17.53
CA THR A 261 0.86 8.23 -17.75
C THR A 261 2.12 8.24 -16.89
N ALA A 262 2.50 9.42 -16.37
CA ALA A 262 3.41 9.49 -15.25
C ALA A 262 2.69 8.92 -14.02
N SER A 263 3.15 7.79 -13.49
CA SER A 263 2.80 7.36 -12.13
C SER A 263 2.78 8.60 -11.25
N PRO A 264 1.68 8.87 -10.52
CA PRO A 264 1.73 9.92 -9.52
C PRO A 264 2.96 9.61 -8.69
N GLN A 265 3.92 10.55 -8.66
CA GLN A 265 5.15 10.33 -7.89
C GLN A 265 4.73 9.80 -6.53
N PRO A 266 5.37 8.72 -6.02
CA PRO A 266 4.92 8.03 -4.80
C PRO A 266 4.55 9.10 -3.80
N GLN A 267 3.25 9.18 -3.50
CA GLN A 267 2.74 10.24 -2.64
C GLN A 267 3.51 10.07 -1.33
N ARG A 268 4.43 11.00 -1.05
CA ARG A 268 5.21 10.95 0.17
C ARG A 268 4.23 11.19 1.29
N PHE A 269 3.91 10.13 2.02
CA PHE A 269 3.13 10.23 3.23
C PHE A 269 4.04 10.79 4.31
N PHE A 270 3.53 11.84 4.95
CA PHE A 270 4.17 12.51 6.05
C PHE A 270 3.39 12.16 7.31
N GLN A 271 4.01 11.43 8.22
CA GLN A 271 3.44 11.06 9.51
C GLN A 271 4.01 11.99 10.59
N ILE A 272 3.15 12.52 11.46
CA ILE A 272 3.58 13.30 12.62
C ILE A 272 3.68 12.35 13.80
N ASP A 273 4.87 12.24 14.39
CA ASP A 273 5.14 11.40 15.55
C ASP A 273 5.63 12.25 16.73
N GLN A 274 5.47 11.73 17.95
CA GLN A 274 6.04 12.29 19.17
C GLN A 274 7.14 11.35 19.66
N VAL A 275 8.38 11.81 19.65
CA VAL A 275 9.56 10.99 19.96
C VAL A 275 10.24 11.52 21.22
N PRO A 276 10.59 10.67 22.20
CA PRO A 276 11.37 11.13 23.36
C PRO A 276 12.67 11.80 22.93
N ILE A 277 13.01 12.94 23.53
CA ILE A 277 14.16 13.76 23.11
C ILE A 277 15.51 13.01 23.16
N GLN A 278 15.60 11.97 23.99
CA GLN A 278 16.78 11.09 24.10
C GLN A 278 17.07 10.25 22.83
N PHE A 279 16.12 10.11 21.91
CA PHE A 279 16.33 9.45 20.61
C PHE A 279 16.77 10.42 19.51
N LEU A 280 17.03 11.68 19.85
CA LEU A 280 17.56 12.67 18.93
C LEU A 280 19.00 12.26 18.52
N PRO A 281 19.30 12.17 17.20
CA PRO A 281 20.67 11.97 16.72
C PRO A 281 21.59 13.13 17.10
N SER A 282 22.89 13.00 16.80
CA SER A 282 23.83 14.11 16.99
C SER A 282 23.43 15.31 16.12
N ILE A 283 23.06 16.42 16.76
CA ILE A 283 22.63 17.64 16.06
C ILE A 283 23.81 18.60 15.79
N PRO A 284 23.73 19.43 14.74
CA PRO A 284 24.69 20.52 14.51
C PRO A 284 24.84 21.44 15.73
N ALA A 285 26.07 21.91 15.99
CA ALA A 285 26.40 22.69 17.19
C ALA A 285 25.70 24.07 17.27
N ASP A 286 25.23 24.60 16.14
CA ASP A 286 24.47 25.85 16.09
C ASP A 286 22.97 25.66 16.41
N LEU A 287 22.54 24.42 16.68
CA LEU A 287 21.16 24.05 16.93
C LEU A 287 20.98 23.46 18.33
N LYS A 288 19.75 23.56 18.85
CA LYS A 288 19.31 22.94 20.10
C LYS A 288 17.92 22.35 19.93
N ALA A 289 17.69 21.20 20.55
CA ALA A 289 16.36 20.63 20.66
C ALA A 289 15.65 21.23 21.87
N LEU A 290 14.62 22.02 21.61
CA LEU A 290 13.71 22.52 22.62
C LEU A 290 12.29 22.48 22.07
N SER A 291 11.44 21.68 22.72
CA SER A 291 10.01 21.54 22.45
C SER A 291 9.24 22.06 23.67
N LEU A 292 8.16 22.80 23.46
CA LEU A 292 7.36 23.41 24.53
C LEU A 292 6.04 22.67 24.74
N THR A 293 5.54 22.67 25.98
CA THR A 293 4.21 22.10 26.30
C THR A 293 3.07 22.96 25.78
N SER A 294 3.26 24.27 25.71
CA SER A 294 2.29 25.26 25.24
C SER A 294 3.03 26.40 24.52
N PRO A 295 2.42 27.07 23.52
CA PRO A 295 3.02 28.23 22.88
C PRO A 295 3.26 29.40 23.85
N ASP A 296 2.53 29.47 24.96
CA ASP A 296 2.53 30.61 25.87
C ASP A 296 3.38 30.36 27.14
N THR A 297 4.01 29.20 27.26
CA THR A 297 4.88 28.85 28.39
C THR A 297 6.26 28.39 27.91
N PHE A 298 7.29 28.64 28.70
CA PHE A 298 8.65 28.13 28.44
C PHE A 298 8.90 26.76 29.08
N GLU A 299 7.83 26.01 29.37
CA GLU A 299 7.94 24.70 29.98
C GLU A 299 8.30 23.66 28.90
N PRO A 300 9.44 22.96 29.06
CA PRO A 300 9.88 21.98 28.07
C PRO A 300 9.02 20.72 28.10
N LYS A 301 8.82 20.12 26.93
CA LYS A 301 8.12 18.85 26.73
C LYS A 301 9.12 17.69 26.65
N GLU A 302 8.85 16.58 27.33
CA GLU A 302 9.71 15.37 27.27
C GLU A 302 9.70 14.69 25.90
N VAL A 303 8.60 14.84 25.15
CA VAL A 303 8.44 14.34 23.80
C VAL A 303 8.56 15.46 22.77
N TYR A 304 9.18 15.14 21.65
CA TYR A 304 9.49 16.06 20.57
C TYR A 304 8.62 15.75 19.34
N PRO A 305 7.89 16.72 18.78
CA PRO A 305 7.16 16.52 17.54
C PRO A 305 8.15 16.41 16.38
N VAL A 306 8.06 15.31 15.65
CA VAL A 306 8.85 15.05 14.44
C VAL A 306 7.94 14.72 13.28
N LEU A 307 8.46 14.89 12.07
CA LEU A 307 7.81 14.44 10.86
C LEU A 307 8.58 13.24 10.30
N ARG A 308 7.88 12.18 9.90
CA ARG A 308 8.45 10.98 9.29
C ARG A 308 7.95 10.80 7.87
N SER A 309 8.85 10.38 6.98
CA SER A 309 8.49 9.97 5.63
C SER A 309 9.49 8.96 5.12
N ASN A 310 9.03 7.77 4.75
CA ASN A 310 9.89 6.62 4.41
C ASN A 310 10.92 6.37 5.52
N SER A 311 12.20 6.23 5.17
CA SER A 311 13.31 6.02 6.10
C SER A 311 13.89 7.33 6.69
N TYR A 312 13.19 8.46 6.56
CA TYR A 312 13.69 9.76 7.00
C TYR A 312 12.87 10.33 8.17
N THR A 313 13.58 10.95 9.12
CA THR A 313 12.98 11.69 10.23
C THR A 313 13.41 13.16 10.18
N TYR A 314 12.43 14.06 10.22
CA TYR A 314 12.60 15.50 10.10
C TYR A 314 12.37 16.13 11.48
N TRP A 315 13.39 16.81 11.99
CA TRP A 315 13.43 17.43 13.30
C TRP A 315 13.42 18.95 13.17
N PRO A 316 12.38 19.65 13.66
CA PRO A 316 12.39 21.10 13.77
C PRO A 316 13.23 21.53 14.98
N LEU A 317 14.48 21.92 14.76
CA LEU A 317 15.42 22.32 15.81
C LEU A 317 15.53 23.84 15.89
N SER A 318 15.64 24.38 17.10
CA SER A 318 15.82 25.82 17.30
C SER A 318 17.30 26.20 17.20
N TYR A 319 17.61 27.44 16.84
CA TYR A 319 18.99 27.91 16.87
C TYR A 319 19.49 28.12 18.31
N ALA A 320 20.76 27.82 18.55
CA ALA A 320 21.43 28.00 19.83
C ALA A 320 21.53 29.49 20.24
N ASP A 321 21.53 30.40 19.27
CA ASP A 321 21.60 31.85 19.48
C ASP A 321 20.25 32.53 19.76
N HIS A 322 19.17 31.75 19.91
CA HIS A 322 17.83 32.21 20.28
C HIS A 322 17.13 33.10 19.22
N ARG A 323 17.61 33.15 17.96
CA ARG A 323 16.91 33.87 16.89
C ARG A 323 15.50 33.29 16.65
N MET A 324 14.60 34.12 16.10
CA MET A 324 13.23 33.72 15.73
C MET A 324 13.21 32.86 14.46
N GLY A 325 13.72 31.64 14.57
CA GLY A 325 13.74 30.64 13.50
C GLY A 325 14.00 29.23 14.01
N MET A 326 13.74 28.26 13.14
CA MET A 326 14.09 26.85 13.32
C MET A 326 14.75 26.31 12.06
N ALA A 327 15.66 25.36 12.24
CA ALA A 327 16.15 24.52 11.16
C ALA A 327 15.33 23.22 11.13
N ILE A 328 14.75 22.89 9.98
CA ILE A 328 14.20 21.55 9.73
C ILE A 328 15.35 20.66 9.27
N VAL A 329 15.72 19.69 10.11
CA VAL A 329 16.87 18.82 9.89
C VAL A 329 16.42 17.40 9.61
N VAL A 330 16.92 16.78 8.54
CA VAL A 330 16.56 15.42 8.14
C VAL A 330 17.67 14.46 8.50
N PHE A 331 17.30 13.39 9.19
CA PHE A 331 18.17 12.23 9.37
C PHE A 331 17.62 11.02 8.62
N ASP A 332 18.52 10.19 8.09
CA ASP A 332 18.19 8.85 7.60
C ASP A 332 17.98 7.86 8.77
N SER A 333 17.73 6.59 8.46
CA SER A 333 17.52 5.53 9.44
C SER A 333 18.76 5.18 10.27
N GLU A 334 19.95 5.57 9.82
CA GLU A 334 21.22 5.38 10.52
C GLU A 334 21.56 6.58 11.42
N GLY A 335 20.76 7.64 11.36
CA GLY A 335 20.98 8.87 12.12
C GLY A 335 21.95 9.83 11.45
N ASN A 336 22.29 9.64 10.16
CA ASN A 336 23.13 10.56 9.42
C ASN A 336 22.32 11.78 8.95
N LEU A 337 22.92 12.96 9.04
CA LEU A 337 22.34 14.20 8.53
C LEU A 337 22.26 14.18 6.99
N VAL A 338 21.06 14.24 6.44
CA VAL A 338 20.81 14.21 4.98
C VAL A 338 20.61 15.61 4.43
N LYS A 339 19.80 16.43 5.11
CA LYS A 339 19.40 17.76 4.62
C LYS A 339 18.99 18.69 5.75
N ARG A 340 19.08 20.00 5.47
CA ARG A 340 18.67 21.07 6.38
C ARG A 340 17.93 22.17 5.60
N TRP A 341 16.86 22.69 6.18
CA TRP A 341 16.20 23.92 5.74
C TRP A 341 16.12 24.91 6.88
N ASP A 342 16.64 26.11 6.69
CA ASP A 342 16.55 27.20 7.65
C ASP A 342 15.25 28.00 7.43
N LYS A 343 14.41 28.08 8.46
CA LYS A 343 13.09 28.72 8.40
C LYS A 343 12.97 29.79 9.47
N ILE A 344 12.60 30.99 9.04
CA ILE A 344 12.32 32.12 9.93
C ILE A 344 10.84 32.11 10.34
N GLY A 345 10.54 32.79 11.44
CA GLY A 345 9.17 33.13 11.81
C GLY A 345 8.55 32.26 12.88
N ALA A 346 9.25 31.25 13.41
CA ALA A 346 8.89 30.52 14.63
C ALA A 346 10.16 29.96 15.29
N ARG A 347 10.19 29.88 16.63
CA ARG A 347 11.23 29.18 17.41
C ARG A 347 10.57 28.33 18.50
N TYR A 348 11.29 27.34 19.03
CA TYR A 348 10.84 26.38 20.04
C TYR A 348 9.55 25.68 19.63
N ILE A 349 9.70 24.53 18.99
CA ILE A 349 8.56 23.81 18.43
C ILE A 349 7.55 23.46 19.53
N VAL A 350 6.27 23.63 19.23
CA VAL A 350 5.16 23.19 20.07
C VAL A 350 4.53 21.96 19.42
N ASP A 351 4.13 22.11 18.14
CA ASP A 351 3.57 21.02 17.35
C ASP A 351 3.76 21.21 15.84
N ILE A 352 3.41 20.15 15.12
CA ILE A 352 3.37 20.07 13.66
C ILE A 352 1.94 19.69 13.29
N THR A 353 1.36 20.37 12.30
CA THR A 353 0.03 20.04 11.77
C THR A 353 0.06 19.95 10.25
N ALA A 354 -0.72 19.04 9.68
CA ALA A 354 -0.87 18.94 8.23
C ALA A 354 -1.96 19.91 7.76
N ASN A 355 -1.69 20.64 6.68
CA ASN A 355 -2.69 21.41 5.96
C ASN A 355 -3.00 20.71 4.63
N PRO A 356 -4.07 19.89 4.57
CA PRO A 356 -4.40 19.12 3.36
C PRO A 356 -4.90 20.01 2.21
N THR A 357 -5.35 21.24 2.51
CA THR A 357 -5.84 22.17 1.47
C THR A 357 -4.69 22.72 0.63
N ASN A 358 -3.57 23.01 1.29
CA ASN A 358 -2.41 23.65 0.65
C ASN A 358 -1.23 22.69 0.46
N HIS A 359 -1.43 21.39 0.74
CA HIS A 359 -0.39 20.35 0.67
C HIS A 359 0.90 20.77 1.39
N ALA A 360 0.77 21.18 2.65
CA ALA A 360 1.87 21.72 3.44
C ALA A 360 1.85 21.20 4.88
N MET A 361 3.01 21.20 5.52
CA MET A 361 3.16 21.02 6.96
C MET A 361 3.32 22.40 7.61
N ILE A 362 2.61 22.63 8.71
CA ILE A 362 2.69 23.84 9.53
C ILE A 362 3.48 23.49 10.79
N PHE A 363 4.53 24.25 11.05
CA PHE A 363 5.39 24.12 12.23
C PHE A 363 5.11 25.31 13.14
N ARG A 364 4.51 25.06 14.29
CA ARG A 364 4.13 26.09 15.25
C ARG A 364 5.08 26.06 16.44
N GLY A 365 5.56 27.24 16.82
CA GLY A 365 6.42 27.44 17.98
C GLY A 365 5.83 28.38 19.01
N GLU A 366 6.71 29.01 19.80
CA GLU A 366 6.32 29.94 20.86
C GLU A 366 5.45 31.11 20.38
N SER A 367 4.62 31.65 21.27
CA SER A 367 3.70 32.77 21.03
C SER A 367 2.80 32.57 19.79
N ASN A 368 2.49 31.31 19.46
CA ASN A 368 1.73 30.91 18.27
C ASN A 368 2.35 31.35 16.93
N HIS A 369 3.63 31.68 16.93
CA HIS A 369 4.39 31.91 15.70
C HIS A 369 4.51 30.60 14.92
N TYR A 370 4.41 30.67 13.59
CA TYR A 370 4.49 29.49 12.74
C TYR A 370 5.10 29.81 11.37
N PHE A 371 5.60 28.77 10.72
CA PHE A 371 5.86 28.78 9.28
C PHE A 371 5.29 27.52 8.64
N SER A 372 5.17 27.52 7.32
CA SER A 372 4.75 26.36 6.55
C SER A 372 5.83 25.91 5.56
N MET A 373 5.84 24.62 5.27
CA MET A 373 6.63 24.03 4.18
C MET A 373 5.73 23.15 3.33
N SER A 374 5.79 23.29 2.01
CA SER A 374 5.02 22.42 1.12
C SER A 374 5.55 20.99 1.18
N TRP A 375 4.70 20.02 0.88
CA TRP A 375 5.11 18.62 0.75
C TRP A 375 6.17 18.43 -0.33
N SER A 376 6.13 19.23 -1.40
CA SER A 376 7.16 19.22 -2.43
C SER A 376 8.51 19.74 -1.93
N GLU A 377 8.52 20.74 -1.05
CA GLU A 377 9.74 21.27 -0.45
C GLU A 377 10.39 20.22 0.47
N LEU A 378 9.60 19.61 1.35
CA LEU A 378 10.03 18.52 2.24
C LEU A 378 10.45 17.28 1.45
N GLY A 379 9.80 17.04 0.31
CA GLY A 379 10.02 15.90 -0.58
C GLY A 379 11.11 16.10 -1.64
N ALA A 380 11.88 17.18 -1.64
CA ALA A 380 12.94 17.42 -2.63
C ALA A 380 14.26 16.68 -2.30
N MET A 381 14.18 15.44 -1.82
CA MET A 381 15.33 14.56 -1.54
C MET A 381 15.33 13.36 -2.46
#